data_AF-A0A7Y0K8I7-F1
#
_entry.id   AF-A0A7Y0K8I7-F1
#
_cell.length_a   1.000
_cell.length_b   1.000
_cell.length_c   1.000
_cell.angle_alpha   90.00
_cell.angle_beta   90.00
_cell.angle_gamma   90.00
#
_symmetry.space_group_name_H-M   'P 1'
#
loop_
_entity.id
_entity.type
_entity.pdbx_description
1 polymer ?
#
loop_
_entity_poly.entity_id
_entity_poly.type
_entity_poly.pdbx_seq_one_letter_code
_entity_poly.pdbx_strand_id
1 'polypeptide(L)'
;MIKDRGTKKWVALMLPEHVASVKEELLNEKKVKKPKLDQEKLNDIDLLIHEGMEYHLFLQFSLFKNGFIEILIGRTVFIDYIKRELRIEEETNTIHYIPFHLLIDVERL
;
A
#
# COMPACT_ATOMS: atom_id res chain seq x y z
N MET A 1 29.20 22.43 24.58
CA MET A 1 29.13 21.32 23.60
C MET A 1 28.73 20.05 24.35
N ILE A 2 27.47 19.63 24.25
CA ILE A 2 26.94 18.39 24.86
C ILE A 2 25.78 17.92 23.98
N LYS A 3 25.83 16.63 23.67
CA LYS A 3 25.11 15.93 22.59
C LYS A 3 23.60 15.88 22.82
N ASP A 4 22.89 16.24 21.76
CA ASP A 4 21.48 16.01 21.50
C ASP A 4 21.20 14.51 21.29
N ARG A 5 20.22 13.95 22.00
CA ARG A 5 18.98 13.41 21.39
C ARG A 5 18.18 12.57 22.39
N GLY A 6 16.99 13.09 22.72
CA GLY A 6 16.05 12.53 23.68
C GLY A 6 15.46 11.18 23.27
N THR A 7 15.55 10.22 24.19
CA THR A 7 14.71 9.03 24.23
C THR A 7 13.31 9.46 24.68
N LYS A 8 12.35 9.64 23.75
CA LYS A 8 10.90 9.73 24.05
C LYS A 8 10.38 8.29 24.18
N LYS A 9 10.22 7.71 25.38
CA LYS A 9 9.11 7.90 26.33
C LYS A 9 7.71 7.81 25.69
N TRP A 10 7.35 6.66 25.10
CA TRP A 10 5.94 6.33 24.79
C TRP A 10 5.56 4.86 25.03
N VAL A 11 6.45 4.02 25.60
CA VAL A 11 6.21 2.58 25.84
C VAL A 11 5.96 2.30 27.33
N ALA A 12 5.20 3.14 28.02
CA ALA A 12 4.95 2.93 29.45
C ALA A 12 3.64 3.56 29.94
N LEU A 13 2.48 3.16 29.38
CA LEU A 13 1.21 3.32 30.10
C LEU A 13 -0.01 2.57 29.52
N MET A 14 0.10 1.30 29.13
CA MET A 14 -1.09 0.53 28.73
C MET A 14 -1.12 -0.80 29.50
N LEU A 15 -2.02 -0.90 30.49
CA LEU A 15 -2.31 -2.16 31.18
C LEU A 15 -2.87 -3.18 30.18
N PRO A 16 -2.33 -4.40 30.11
CA PRO A 16 -2.60 -5.34 29.02
C PRO A 16 -4.02 -5.96 29.03
N GLU A 17 -4.75 -5.94 30.14
CA GLU A 17 -5.97 -6.74 30.26
C GLU A 17 -7.28 -6.06 29.80
N HIS A 18 -7.30 -4.73 29.59
CA HIS A 18 -8.50 -4.01 29.10
C HIS A 18 -8.27 -3.24 27.78
N VAL A 19 -7.18 -3.53 27.05
CA VAL A 19 -6.81 -2.88 25.78
C VAL A 19 -7.27 -3.68 24.54
N ALA A 20 -7.78 -4.90 24.74
CA ALA A 20 -8.31 -5.71 23.64
C ALA A 20 -9.63 -5.13 23.10
N SER A 21 -10.64 -4.95 23.94
CA SER A 21 -11.98 -4.54 23.47
C SER A 21 -12.06 -3.11 22.92
N VAL A 22 -11.27 -2.16 23.44
CA VAL A 22 -11.32 -0.76 22.96
C VAL A 22 -10.65 -0.60 21.59
N LYS A 23 -9.68 -1.45 21.23
CA LYS A 23 -9.08 -1.43 19.89
C LYS A 23 -10.01 -1.99 18.82
N GLU A 24 -10.85 -2.97 19.18
CA GLU A 24 -11.78 -3.59 18.23
C GLU A 24 -12.91 -2.62 17.82
N GLU A 25 -13.37 -1.79 18.75
CA GLU A 25 -14.45 -0.82 18.47
C GLU A 25 -13.98 0.37 17.63
N LEU A 26 -12.77 0.91 17.89
CA LEU A 26 -12.17 1.99 17.10
C LEU A 26 -11.68 1.55 15.70
N LEU A 27 -11.33 0.26 15.52
CA LEU A 27 -10.99 -0.32 14.22
C LEU A 27 -12.23 -0.53 13.33
N ASN A 28 -13.43 -0.53 13.90
CA ASN A 28 -14.66 -0.75 13.14
C ASN A 28 -15.22 0.54 12.51
N GLU A 29 -14.82 1.72 13.02
CA GLU A 29 -15.29 3.01 12.50
C GLU A 29 -14.50 3.53 11.29
N LYS A 30 -13.32 2.95 10.99
CA LYS A 30 -12.44 3.37 9.87
C LYS A 30 -12.19 2.29 8.81
N LYS A 31 -12.93 1.18 8.84
CA LYS A 31 -12.87 0.20 7.74
C LYS A 31 -13.55 0.78 6.51
N VAL A 32 -12.77 1.37 5.61
CA VAL A 32 -13.24 1.70 4.27
C VAL A 32 -13.57 0.36 3.60
N LYS A 33 -14.79 0.22 3.07
CA LYS A 33 -15.12 -0.95 2.25
C LYS A 33 -14.17 -0.93 1.05
N LYS A 34 -13.52 -2.06 0.75
CA LYS A 34 -12.67 -2.18 -0.44
C LYS A 34 -13.43 -1.59 -1.64
N PRO A 35 -12.88 -0.58 -2.32
CA PRO A 35 -13.57 0.02 -3.46
C PRO A 35 -13.85 -1.08 -4.48
N LYS A 36 -15.09 -1.11 -4.99
CA LYS A 36 -15.41 -1.95 -6.14
C LYS A 36 -14.78 -1.28 -7.35
N LEU A 37 -13.95 -2.03 -8.07
CA LEU A 37 -13.42 -1.60 -9.35
C LEU A 37 -14.42 -2.02 -10.43
N ASP A 38 -15.07 -1.05 -11.03
CA ASP A 38 -15.86 -1.27 -12.24
C ASP A 38 -14.96 -1.62 -13.42
N GLN A 39 -15.53 -2.23 -14.47
CA GLN A 39 -14.76 -2.74 -15.61
C GLN A 39 -13.92 -1.65 -16.30
N GLU A 40 -14.45 -0.43 -16.39
CA GLU A 40 -13.74 0.72 -16.96
C GLU A 40 -12.46 1.01 -16.18
N LYS A 41 -12.54 1.00 -14.85
CA LYS A 41 -11.38 1.29 -14.01
C LYS A 41 -10.34 0.18 -14.02
N LEU A 42 -10.77 -1.08 -14.13
CA LEU A 42 -9.86 -2.20 -14.32
C LEU A 42 -9.08 -2.09 -15.63
N ASN A 43 -9.73 -1.68 -16.71
CA ASN A 43 -9.08 -1.49 -18.01
C ASN A 43 -8.07 -0.32 -17.96
N ASP A 44 -8.42 0.77 -17.30
CA ASP A 44 -7.53 1.92 -17.08
C ASP A 44 -6.26 1.54 -16.32
N ILE A 45 -6.43 0.78 -15.21
CA ILE A 45 -5.31 0.24 -14.43
C ILE A 45 -4.43 -0.67 -15.28
N ASP A 46 -5.03 -1.59 -16.04
CA ASP A 46 -4.30 -2.52 -16.91
C ASP A 46 -3.47 -1.77 -17.96
N LEU A 47 -4.09 -0.81 -18.64
CA LEU A 47 -3.43 0.05 -19.63
C LEU A 47 -2.26 0.82 -19.02
N LEU A 48 -2.47 1.48 -17.88
CA LEU A 48 -1.43 2.26 -17.21
C LEU A 48 -0.26 1.39 -16.74
N ILE A 49 -0.52 0.19 -16.21
CA ILE A 49 0.55 -0.74 -15.83
C ILE A 49 1.36 -1.13 -17.07
N HIS A 50 0.71 -1.48 -18.18
CA HIS A 50 1.36 -1.87 -19.42
C HIS A 50 2.19 -0.72 -20.03
N GLU A 51 1.63 0.50 -20.07
CA GLU A 51 2.35 1.69 -20.49
C GLU A 51 3.54 1.98 -19.56
N GLY A 52 3.35 1.88 -18.25
CA GLY A 52 4.41 2.10 -17.27
C GLY A 52 5.57 1.12 -17.43
N MET A 53 5.29 -0.12 -17.82
CA MET A 53 6.33 -1.10 -18.17
C MET A 53 7.05 -0.75 -19.47
N GLU A 54 6.31 -0.42 -20.53
CA GLU A 54 6.86 -0.10 -21.86
C GLU A 54 7.77 1.14 -21.82
N TYR A 55 7.35 2.18 -21.10
CA TYR A 55 8.06 3.45 -21.02
C TYR A 55 8.91 3.61 -19.75
N HIS A 56 9.03 2.56 -18.93
CA HIS A 56 9.75 2.59 -17.65
C HIS A 56 9.33 3.76 -16.72
N LEU A 57 8.04 4.06 -16.67
CA LEU A 57 7.50 5.18 -15.90
C LEU A 57 7.34 4.84 -14.43
N PHE A 58 7.57 5.84 -13.58
CA PHE A 58 7.14 5.79 -12.20
C PHE A 58 5.63 6.08 -12.14
N LEU A 59 4.91 5.17 -11.48
CA LEU A 59 3.48 5.25 -11.24
C LEU A 59 3.22 5.24 -9.74
N GLN A 60 2.09 5.82 -9.36
CA GLN A 60 1.55 5.73 -8.02
C GLN A 60 0.56 4.56 -7.95
N PHE A 61 0.82 3.60 -7.08
CA PHE A 61 -0.04 2.44 -6.82
C PHE A 61 -0.75 2.60 -5.49
N SER A 62 -2.08 2.58 -5.53
CA SER A 62 -2.91 2.58 -4.32
C SER A 62 -3.26 1.14 -3.93
N LEU A 63 -2.88 0.75 -2.72
CA LEU A 63 -3.00 -0.61 -2.19
C LEU A 63 -3.94 -0.64 -1.00
N PHE A 64 -4.96 -1.50 -1.04
CA PHE A 64 -5.89 -1.68 0.05
C PHE A 64 -5.50 -2.85 0.94
N LYS A 65 -5.08 -2.57 2.18
CA LYS A 65 -4.68 -3.59 3.16
C LYS A 65 -5.30 -3.30 4.52
N ASN A 66 -5.99 -4.30 5.08
CA ASN A 66 -6.58 -4.26 6.42
C ASN A 66 -7.47 -3.03 6.72
N GLY A 67 -8.16 -2.48 5.71
CA GLY A 67 -9.01 -1.30 5.88
C GLY A 67 -8.34 0.04 5.60
N PHE A 68 -7.04 0.04 5.27
CA PHE A 68 -6.26 1.23 4.95
C PHE A 68 -5.81 1.23 3.49
N ILE A 69 -5.62 2.43 2.95
CA ILE A 69 -5.01 2.64 1.64
C ILE A 69 -3.55 3.03 1.88
N GLU A 70 -2.64 2.21 1.37
CA GLU A 70 -1.20 2.46 1.32
C GLU A 70 -0.82 2.92 -0.08
N ILE A 71 0.09 3.89 -0.19
CA ILE A 71 0.58 4.39 -1.47
C ILE A 71 2.00 3.88 -1.68
N LEU A 72 2.25 3.29 -2.84
CA LEU A 72 3.57 2.84 -3.28
C LEU A 72 3.91 3.56 -4.58
N ILE A 73 5.10 4.15 -4.67
CA ILE A 73 5.57 4.83 -5.88
C ILE A 73 6.73 4.04 -6.45
N GLY A 74 6.60 3.61 -7.70
CA GLY A 74 7.63 2.79 -8.33
C GLY A 74 7.33 2.52 -9.79
N ARG A 75 8.19 1.71 -10.41
CA ARG A 75 7.98 1.21 -11.77
C ARG A 75 7.67 -0.27 -11.75
N THR A 76 6.73 -0.71 -12.58
CA THR A 76 6.45 -2.14 -12.75
C THR A 76 7.59 -2.77 -13.54
N VAL A 77 8.27 -3.75 -12.96
CA VAL A 77 9.38 -4.48 -13.61
C VAL A 77 8.94 -5.84 -14.14
N PHE A 78 7.89 -6.43 -13.57
CA PHE A 78 7.39 -7.74 -13.99
C PHE A 78 5.93 -7.95 -13.57
N ILE A 79 5.18 -8.68 -14.39
CA ILE A 79 3.83 -9.14 -14.09
C ILE A 79 3.83 -10.66 -14.08
N ASP A 80 3.48 -11.25 -12.94
CA ASP A 80 3.28 -12.69 -12.81
C ASP A 80 1.79 -13.02 -12.88
N TYR A 81 1.31 -13.40 -14.07
CA TYR A 81 -0.10 -13.75 -14.28
C TYR A 81 -0.50 -15.07 -13.60
N ILE A 82 0.45 -15.98 -13.33
CA ILE A 82 0.17 -17.26 -12.68
C ILE A 82 -0.08 -17.05 -11.19
N LYS A 83 0.80 -16.28 -10.53
CA LYS A 83 0.66 -15.93 -9.11
C LYS A 83 -0.25 -14.73 -8.86
N ARG A 84 -0.62 -14.00 -9.92
CA ARG A 84 -1.44 -12.80 -9.89
C ARG A 84 -0.82 -11.69 -9.01
N GLU A 85 0.45 -11.38 -9.29
CA GLU A 85 1.23 -10.37 -8.58
C GLU A 85 2.04 -9.47 -9.52
N LEU A 86 2.22 -8.22 -9.12
CA LEU A 86 3.11 -7.24 -9.73
C LEU A 86 4.42 -7.20 -8.95
N ARG A 87 5.55 -7.08 -9.66
CA ARG A 87 6.82 -6.70 -9.06
C ARG A 87 7.07 -5.24 -9.36
N ILE A 88 7.16 -4.43 -8.30
CA ILE A 88 7.30 -2.98 -8.38
C ILE A 88 8.63 -2.61 -7.78
N GLU A 89 9.45 -1.88 -8.53
CA GLU A 89 10.73 -1.38 -8.07
C GLU A 89 10.61 0.10 -7.69
N GLU A 90 10.99 0.41 -6.45
CA GLU A 90 11.10 1.80 -5.97
C GLU A 90 12.40 2.47 -6.42
N GLU A 91 12.50 3.79 -6.23
CA GLU A 91 13.74 4.55 -6.49
C GLU A 91 14.93 4.01 -5.67
N THR A 92 14.67 3.46 -4.48
CA THR A 92 15.69 2.83 -3.63
C THR A 92 16.22 1.49 -4.16
N ASN A 93 15.77 1.03 -5.34
CA ASN A 93 16.01 -0.30 -5.91
C ASN A 93 15.45 -1.45 -5.04
N THR A 94 14.50 -1.14 -4.16
CA THR A 94 13.75 -2.15 -3.39
C THR A 94 12.63 -2.70 -4.25
N ILE A 95 12.53 -4.04 -4.33
CA ILE A 95 11.47 -4.73 -5.09
C ILE A 95 10.35 -5.15 -4.14
N HIS A 96 9.13 -4.72 -4.45
CA HIS A 96 7.90 -5.10 -3.76
C HIS A 96 7.09 -6.07 -4.61
N TYR A 97 6.52 -7.07 -3.94
CA TYR A 97 5.66 -8.09 -4.55
C TYR A 97 4.22 -7.80 -4.14
N ILE A 98 3.41 -7.33 -5.09
CA ILE A 98 2.08 -6.79 -4.85
C ILE A 98 1.03 -7.69 -5.52
N PRO A 99 0.26 -8.48 -4.76
CA PRO A 99 -0.89 -9.21 -5.27
C PRO A 99 -1.92 -8.28 -5.94
N PHE A 100 -2.47 -8.68 -7.09
CA PHE A 100 -3.46 -7.87 -7.82
C PHE A 100 -4.69 -7.55 -6.98
N HIS A 101 -5.06 -8.42 -6.03
CA HIS A 101 -6.22 -8.20 -5.19
C HIS A 101 -6.02 -7.08 -4.15
N LEU A 102 -4.79 -6.63 -3.90
CA LEU A 102 -4.54 -5.48 -3.04
C LEU A 102 -4.59 -4.18 -3.84
N LEU A 103 -4.32 -4.23 -5.14
CA LEU A 103 -4.36 -3.06 -6.00
C LEU A 103 -5.79 -2.53 -6.14
N ILE A 104 -5.96 -1.25 -5.88
CA ILE A 104 -7.24 -0.55 -6.02
C ILE A 104 -7.17 0.66 -6.95
N ASP A 105 -5.98 1.19 -7.22
CA ASP A 105 -5.82 2.25 -8.20
C ASP A 105 -4.38 2.34 -8.69
N VAL A 106 -4.21 2.90 -9.89
CA VAL A 106 -2.92 3.26 -10.47
C VAL A 106 -3.06 4.62 -11.14
N GLU A 107 -2.14 5.52 -10.85
CA GLU A 107 -2.13 6.87 -11.39
C GLU A 107 -0.74 7.26 -11.90
N ARG A 108 -0.70 8.13 -12.91
CA ARG A 108 0.56 8.76 -13.35
C ARG A 108 0.94 9.86 -12.35
N LEU A 109 2.24 9.99 -12.09
CA LEU A 109 2.80 11.11 -11.32
C LEU A 109 2.79 12.42 -12.13
#